data_AF-A0A351BWK8-F1
#
_entry.id   AF-A0A351BWK8-F1
#
_cell.length_a   1.000
_cell.length_b   1.000
_cell.length_c   1.000
_cell.angle_alpha   90.00
_cell.angle_beta   90.00
_cell.angle_gamma   90.00
#
_symmetry.space_group_name_H-M   'P 1'
#
loop_
_entity.id
_entity.type
_entity.pdbx_description
1 polymer ?
#
loop_
_entity_poly.entity_id
_entity_poly.type
_entity_poly.pdbx_seq_one_letter_code
_entity_poly.pdbx_strand_id
1 'polypeptide(L)'
;MFTGIVQTTGRVISVKHTGDNAEIDILPAADNYSEEIKTGDSISVNGVCLTVTSVDKGSLKFTVVKETLSKTNLEELNAGEYLNLEKAMTVNSKLDGHLVQGHVDTTGKINRITENLGSHEFFISFSSKFRDFIIKIGSISVDGVSLTIAEITEETDEGIEIKIAVIPHTYQNTAFKHLKEGDTVNIEFDMMGKYIKRIFENNIK
;
A
#
# COMPACT_ATOMS: atom_id res chain seq x y z
N MET A 1 -1.77 1.58 -12.75
CA MET A 1 -1.90 2.94 -12.18
C MET A 1 -3.17 3.00 -11.38
N PHE A 2 -3.10 3.64 -10.22
CA PHE A 2 -4.10 3.73 -9.17
C PHE A 2 -4.09 5.15 -8.59
N THR A 3 -5.08 5.46 -7.76
CA THR A 3 -5.25 6.78 -7.14
C THR A 3 -4.89 6.77 -5.66
N GLY A 4 -4.73 5.59 -5.07
CA GLY A 4 -4.58 5.39 -3.64
C GLY A 4 -5.89 5.57 -2.87
N ILE A 5 -7.04 5.50 -3.56
CA ILE A 5 -8.36 5.54 -2.93
C ILE A 5 -8.89 4.12 -2.88
N VAL A 6 -8.74 3.49 -1.72
CA VAL A 6 -9.19 2.13 -1.47
C VAL A 6 -10.69 2.02 -1.67
N GLN A 7 -11.09 1.02 -2.44
CA GLN A 7 -12.49 0.79 -2.82
C GLN A 7 -13.16 -0.24 -1.90
N THR A 8 -12.40 -1.20 -1.38
CA THR A 8 -12.87 -2.17 -0.38
C THR A 8 -11.68 -2.77 0.35
N THR A 9 -11.91 -3.33 1.54
CA THR A 9 -11.01 -4.33 2.10
C THR A 9 -11.22 -5.68 1.44
N GLY A 10 -10.20 -6.54 1.45
CA GLY A 10 -10.29 -7.97 1.13
C GLY A 10 -9.81 -8.81 2.29
N ARG A 11 -10.33 -10.03 2.41
CA ARG A 11 -9.88 -11.05 3.36
C ARG A 11 -9.07 -12.11 2.64
N VAL A 12 -7.90 -12.44 3.17
CA VAL A 12 -7.05 -13.50 2.63
C VAL A 12 -7.68 -14.84 2.95
N ILE A 13 -8.01 -15.61 1.92
CA ILE A 13 -8.59 -16.95 2.05
C ILE A 13 -7.49 -17.99 2.19
N SER A 14 -6.44 -17.89 1.38
CA SER A 14 -5.28 -18.78 1.45
C SER A 14 -4.05 -18.15 0.84
N VAL A 15 -2.89 -18.52 1.37
CA VAL A 15 -1.57 -18.25 0.80
C VAL A 15 -0.87 -19.59 0.60
N LYS A 16 -0.37 -19.85 -0.61
CA LYS A 16 0.25 -21.13 -0.97
C LYS A 16 1.57 -20.89 -1.68
N HIS A 17 2.67 -21.22 -1.02
CA HIS A 17 4.01 -21.10 -1.63
C HIS A 17 4.25 -22.23 -2.63
N THR A 18 4.70 -21.86 -3.82
CA THR A 18 5.08 -22.77 -4.90
C THR A 18 6.48 -22.38 -5.39
N GLY A 19 7.50 -23.07 -4.88
CA GLY A 19 8.89 -22.65 -5.06
C GLY A 19 9.13 -21.32 -4.35
N ASP A 20 9.74 -20.37 -5.05
CA ASP A 20 10.02 -19.01 -4.54
C ASP A 20 8.84 -18.03 -4.73
N ASN A 21 7.70 -18.49 -5.26
CA ASN A 21 6.52 -17.67 -5.52
C ASN A 21 5.39 -18.05 -4.55
N ALA A 22 4.37 -17.20 -4.46
CA ALA A 22 3.14 -17.49 -3.72
C ALA A 22 1.91 -17.34 -4.60
N GLU A 23 0.91 -18.20 -4.40
CA GLU A 23 -0.46 -17.99 -4.86
C GLU A 23 -1.30 -17.46 -3.69
N ILE A 24 -1.94 -16.32 -3.89
CA ILE A 24 -2.77 -15.66 -2.87
C ILE A 24 -4.21 -15.62 -3.39
N ASP A 25 -5.15 -16.11 -2.59
CA ASP A 25 -6.59 -16.05 -2.84
C ASP A 25 -7.23 -15.06 -1.88
N ILE A 26 -7.95 -14.08 -2.42
CA ILE A 26 -8.49 -12.94 -1.68
C ILE A 26 -9.98 -12.82 -1.98
N LEU A 27 -10.79 -12.75 -0.93
CA LEU A 27 -12.22 -12.46 -1.04
C LEU A 27 -12.47 -10.98 -0.69
N PRO A 28 -12.87 -10.15 -1.66
CA PRO A 28 -13.28 -8.77 -1.39
C PRO A 28 -14.49 -8.71 -0.45
N ALA A 29 -14.53 -7.69 0.42
CA ALA A 29 -15.64 -7.49 1.36
C ALA A 29 -16.89 -6.88 0.71
N ALA A 30 -16.73 -6.08 -0.34
CA ALA A 30 -17.84 -5.55 -1.11
C ALA A 30 -18.30 -6.57 -2.17
N ASP A 31 -19.56 -6.99 -2.10
CA ASP A 31 -20.14 -8.07 -2.93
C ASP A 31 -19.92 -7.86 -4.44
N ASN A 32 -20.04 -6.61 -4.91
CA ASN A 32 -19.94 -6.28 -6.33
C ASN A 32 -18.52 -5.87 -6.75
N TYR A 33 -17.53 -5.97 -5.86
CA TYR A 33 -16.17 -5.54 -6.20
C TYR A 33 -15.59 -6.39 -7.33
N SER A 34 -15.82 -7.69 -7.31
CA SER A 34 -15.30 -8.62 -8.32
C SER A 34 -16.08 -8.59 -9.63
N GLU A 35 -17.19 -7.85 -9.70
CA GLU A 35 -17.90 -7.64 -10.96
C GLU A 35 -17.00 -6.93 -11.96
N GLU A 36 -17.07 -7.40 -13.20
CA GLU A 36 -16.31 -6.91 -14.36
C GLU A 36 -14.78 -7.11 -14.29
N ILE A 37 -14.23 -7.65 -13.19
CA ILE A 37 -12.82 -8.06 -13.11
C ILE A 37 -12.62 -9.33 -13.93
N LYS A 38 -11.56 -9.35 -14.75
CA LYS A 38 -11.17 -10.48 -15.59
C LYS A 38 -9.73 -10.90 -15.30
N THR A 39 -9.41 -12.14 -15.64
CA THR A 39 -8.00 -12.59 -15.71
C THR A 39 -7.20 -11.64 -16.60
N GLY A 40 -6.06 -11.18 -16.09
CA GLY A 40 -5.22 -10.18 -16.74
C GLY A 40 -5.41 -8.75 -16.23
N ASP A 41 -6.49 -8.46 -15.50
CA ASP A 41 -6.68 -7.14 -14.91
C ASP A 41 -5.69 -6.87 -13.77
N SER A 42 -5.32 -5.61 -13.60
CA SER A 42 -4.43 -5.15 -12.53
C SER A 42 -5.23 -4.63 -11.33
N ILE A 43 -4.92 -5.16 -10.15
CA ILE A 43 -5.51 -4.75 -8.86
C ILE A 43 -4.38 -4.37 -7.92
N SER A 44 -4.54 -3.25 -7.21
CA SER A 44 -3.69 -2.88 -6.10
C SER A 44 -4.12 -3.66 -4.87
N VAL A 45 -3.20 -4.46 -4.32
CA VAL A 45 -3.39 -5.27 -3.10
C VAL A 45 -2.41 -4.75 -2.06
N ASN A 46 -2.89 -4.05 -1.02
CA ASN A 46 -2.04 -3.28 -0.10
C ASN A 46 -1.02 -2.38 -0.85
N GLY A 47 -1.44 -1.75 -1.95
CA GLY A 47 -0.53 -0.90 -2.75
C GLY A 47 0.40 -1.66 -3.69
N VAL A 48 0.30 -2.99 -3.78
CA VAL A 48 1.07 -3.79 -4.74
C VAL A 48 0.23 -4.06 -5.98
N CYS A 49 0.71 -3.65 -7.15
CA CYS A 49 0.06 -3.94 -8.42
C CYS A 49 0.21 -5.43 -8.75
N LEU A 50 -0.89 -6.19 -8.64
CA LEU A 50 -0.93 -7.61 -8.97
C LEU A 50 -1.88 -7.86 -10.14
N THR A 51 -1.53 -8.84 -10.98
CA THR A 51 -2.36 -9.29 -12.09
C THR A 51 -3.26 -10.43 -11.63
N VAL A 52 -4.56 -10.31 -11.86
CA VAL A 52 -5.53 -11.36 -11.56
C VAL A 52 -5.26 -12.58 -12.44
N THR A 53 -5.00 -13.73 -11.83
CA THR A 53 -4.77 -14.99 -12.55
C THR A 53 -6.06 -15.79 -12.71
N SER A 54 -6.98 -15.68 -11.75
CA SER A 54 -8.33 -16.23 -11.87
C SER A 54 -9.33 -15.51 -10.96
N VAL A 55 -10.61 -15.63 -11.32
CA VAL A 55 -11.75 -15.18 -10.53
C VAL A 55 -12.65 -16.38 -10.30
N ASP A 56 -12.93 -16.72 -9.04
CA ASP A 56 -13.78 -17.87 -8.68
C ASP A 56 -14.73 -17.49 -7.55
N LYS A 57 -16.05 -17.59 -7.77
CA LYS A 57 -17.09 -17.29 -6.78
C LYS A 57 -16.89 -15.94 -6.06
N GLY A 58 -16.41 -14.93 -6.79
CA GLY A 58 -16.13 -13.59 -6.27
C GLY A 58 -14.75 -13.43 -5.62
N SER A 59 -14.00 -14.51 -5.38
CA SER A 59 -12.61 -14.42 -4.95
C SER A 59 -11.68 -14.13 -6.14
N LEU A 60 -10.57 -13.45 -5.84
CA LEU A 60 -9.54 -13.05 -6.80
C LEU A 60 -8.25 -13.77 -6.43
N LYS A 61 -7.65 -14.44 -7.41
CA LYS A 61 -6.35 -15.10 -7.22
C LYS A 61 -5.23 -14.35 -7.92
N PHE A 62 -4.07 -14.37 -7.29
CA PHE A 62 -2.87 -13.72 -7.76
C PHE A 62 -1.68 -14.67 -7.62
N THR A 63 -0.75 -14.61 -8.56
CA THR A 63 0.59 -15.19 -8.40
C THR A 63 1.56 -14.06 -8.11
N VAL A 64 2.24 -14.14 -6.97
CA VAL A 64 3.21 -13.15 -6.51
C VAL A 64 4.60 -13.75 -6.63
N VAL A 65 5.47 -13.05 -7.34
CA VAL A 65 6.85 -13.49 -7.57
C VAL A 65 7.74 -13.14 -6.39
N LYS A 66 8.84 -13.90 -6.22
CA LYS A 66 9.84 -13.68 -5.17
C LYS A 66 10.27 -12.22 -4.98
N GLU A 67 10.52 -11.52 -6.08
CA GLU A 67 10.97 -10.12 -6.05
C GLU A 67 9.94 -9.21 -5.36
N THR A 68 8.65 -9.42 -5.65
CA THR A 68 7.55 -8.68 -5.02
C THR A 68 7.38 -9.08 -3.57
N LEU A 69 7.40 -10.38 -3.27
CA LEU A 69 7.30 -10.91 -1.92
C LEU A 69 8.38 -10.30 -1.01
N SER A 70 9.65 -10.39 -1.41
CA SER A 70 10.80 -9.89 -0.62
C SER A 70 10.83 -8.37 -0.37
N LYS A 71 9.98 -7.59 -1.05
CA LYS A 71 9.92 -6.13 -0.94
C LYS A 71 8.64 -5.61 -0.30
N THR A 72 7.69 -6.50 0.01
CA THR A 72 6.35 -6.11 0.44
C THR A 72 5.93 -6.91 1.66
N ASN A 73 4.91 -6.44 2.38
CA ASN A 73 4.30 -7.19 3.47
C ASN A 73 3.54 -8.44 3.01
N LEU A 74 3.47 -8.71 1.69
CA LEU A 74 2.81 -9.90 1.16
C LEU A 74 3.55 -11.20 1.50
N GLU A 75 4.85 -11.14 1.80
CA GLU A 75 5.64 -12.30 2.28
C GLU A 75 5.21 -12.77 3.67
N GLU A 76 4.70 -11.86 4.50
CA GLU A 76 4.28 -12.15 5.89
C GLU A 76 2.79 -12.51 5.99
N LEU A 77 2.07 -12.48 4.86
CA LEU A 77 0.62 -12.54 4.80
C LEU A 77 0.08 -13.92 5.17
N ASN A 78 -0.94 -13.95 6.04
CA ASN A 78 -1.59 -15.20 6.48
C ASN A 78 -3.08 -15.23 6.12
N ALA A 79 -3.62 -16.46 6.04
CA ALA A 79 -5.05 -16.64 5.89
C ALA A 79 -5.83 -16.01 7.06
N GLY A 80 -6.89 -15.29 6.74
CA GLY A 80 -7.71 -14.55 7.71
C GLY A 80 -7.35 -13.08 7.89
N GLU A 81 -6.19 -12.64 7.40
CA GLU A 81 -5.79 -11.24 7.44
C GLU A 81 -6.61 -10.38 6.45
N TYR A 82 -6.61 -9.07 6.71
CA TYR A 82 -7.32 -8.08 5.91
C TYR A 82 -6.35 -7.16 5.20
N LEU A 83 -6.70 -6.77 3.99
CA LEU A 83 -5.88 -5.92 3.12
C LEU A 83 -6.74 -4.95 2.33
N ASN A 84 -6.10 -3.93 1.76
CA ASN A 84 -6.74 -2.93 0.91
C ASN A 84 -6.78 -3.38 -0.54
N LEU A 85 -7.88 -3.09 -1.22
CA LEU A 85 -8.07 -3.37 -2.65
C LEU A 85 -8.50 -2.10 -3.41
N GLU A 86 -7.84 -1.86 -4.55
CA GLU A 86 -8.22 -0.81 -5.51
C GLU A 86 -8.06 -1.33 -6.96
N LYS A 87 -9.07 -1.16 -7.80
CA LYS A 87 -8.99 -1.46 -9.24
C LYS A 87 -8.10 -0.44 -9.95
N ALA A 88 -7.41 -0.87 -11.01
CA ALA A 88 -6.68 0.06 -11.87
C ALA A 88 -7.60 1.16 -12.41
N MET A 89 -7.10 2.39 -12.46
CA MET A 89 -7.88 3.53 -12.96
C MET A 89 -8.16 3.41 -14.46
N THR A 90 -9.30 3.93 -14.88
CA THR A 90 -9.63 4.13 -16.30
C THR A 90 -9.29 5.57 -16.72
N VAL A 91 -9.32 5.85 -18.02
CA VAL A 91 -9.09 7.22 -18.55
C VAL A 91 -10.11 8.23 -18.00
N ASN A 92 -11.32 7.79 -17.65
CA ASN A 92 -12.39 8.65 -17.14
C ASN A 92 -12.47 8.66 -15.60
N SER A 93 -11.54 7.99 -14.92
CA SER A 93 -11.52 7.96 -13.46
C SER A 93 -11.13 9.33 -12.89
N LYS A 94 -11.74 9.71 -11.76
CA LYS A 94 -11.26 10.83 -10.96
C LYS A 94 -9.93 10.45 -10.31
N LEU A 95 -9.02 11.41 -10.21
CA LEU A 95 -7.78 11.30 -9.45
C LEU A 95 -7.96 12.04 -8.11
N ASP A 96 -8.70 11.42 -7.18
CA ASP A 96 -9.06 12.05 -5.90
C ASP A 96 -7.90 12.00 -4.87
N GLY A 97 -6.99 11.03 -5.00
CA GLY A 97 -5.74 10.94 -4.23
C GLY A 97 -4.55 11.51 -5.00
N HIS A 98 -3.54 10.68 -5.25
CA HIS A 98 -2.39 11.02 -6.10
C HIS A 98 -2.04 9.86 -7.03
N LEU A 99 -1.07 10.05 -7.93
CA LEU A 99 -0.65 8.98 -8.84
C LEU A 99 0.12 7.89 -8.08
N VAL A 100 -0.54 6.75 -7.89
CA VAL A 100 0.05 5.54 -7.32
C VAL A 100 0.27 4.53 -8.45
N GLN A 101 1.47 4.01 -8.58
CA GLN A 101 1.81 3.00 -9.59
C GLN A 101 1.38 1.60 -9.16
N GLY A 102 1.43 1.35 -7.85
CA GLY A 102 1.36 0.02 -7.25
C GLY A 102 2.74 -0.66 -7.22
N HIS A 103 3.80 0.15 -7.19
CA HIS A 103 5.19 -0.30 -7.19
C HIS A 103 5.84 0.09 -5.86
N VAL A 104 5.66 -0.77 -4.87
CA VAL A 104 6.17 -0.56 -3.50
C VAL A 104 7.69 -0.42 -3.53
N ASP A 105 8.20 0.65 -2.91
CA ASP A 105 9.63 0.95 -2.82
C ASP A 105 10.29 0.25 -1.63
N THR A 106 9.55 0.20 -0.52
CA THR A 106 10.01 -0.37 0.75
C THR A 106 8.83 -0.75 1.61
N THR A 107 9.09 -1.57 2.62
CA THR A 107 8.21 -1.68 3.78
C THR A 107 8.58 -0.65 4.84
N GLY A 108 7.63 -0.33 5.70
CA GLY A 108 7.84 0.41 6.95
C GLY A 108 7.18 -0.32 8.11
N LYS A 109 7.58 0.04 9.33
CA LYS A 109 7.08 -0.55 10.57
C LYS A 109 6.26 0.46 11.35
N ILE A 110 5.08 0.07 11.81
CA ILE A 110 4.26 0.90 12.69
C ILE A 110 4.84 0.87 14.09
N ASN A 111 5.42 1.97 14.55
CA ASN A 111 6.00 2.07 15.88
C ASN A 111 4.97 2.45 16.93
N ARG A 112 4.00 3.28 16.54
CA ARG A 112 2.98 3.82 17.44
C ARG A 112 1.70 4.16 16.70
N ILE A 113 0.56 3.91 17.35
CA ILE A 113 -0.76 4.39 16.91
C ILE A 113 -1.40 5.20 18.03
N THR A 114 -1.81 6.44 17.75
CA THR A 114 -2.53 7.28 18.72
C THR A 114 -3.89 7.70 18.18
N GLU A 115 -4.92 7.56 19.00
CA GLU A 115 -6.25 8.11 18.68
C GLU A 115 -6.36 9.55 19.20
N ASN A 116 -6.80 10.47 18.35
CA ASN A 116 -7.00 11.86 18.68
C ASN A 116 -8.29 12.38 18.05
N LEU A 117 -9.32 12.62 18.89
CA LEU A 117 -10.61 13.20 18.49
C LEU A 117 -11.25 12.44 17.30
N GLY A 118 -11.15 11.11 17.29
CA GLY A 118 -11.68 10.22 16.25
C GLY A 118 -10.78 10.03 15.02
N SER A 119 -9.71 10.80 14.88
CA SER A 119 -8.63 10.52 13.91
C SER A 119 -7.60 9.59 14.53
N HIS A 120 -6.93 8.80 13.69
CA HIS A 120 -5.86 7.90 14.11
C HIS A 120 -4.55 8.39 13.52
N GLU A 121 -3.55 8.63 14.34
CA GLU A 121 -2.20 8.98 13.91
C GLU A 121 -1.33 7.73 13.93
N PHE A 122 -0.66 7.46 12.82
CA PHE A 122 0.28 6.34 12.69
C PHE A 122 1.69 6.90 12.56
N PHE A 123 2.60 6.37 13.36
CA PHE A 123 4.02 6.65 13.32
C PHE A 123 4.73 5.47 12.68
N ILE A 124 5.32 5.69 11.50
CA ILE A 124 5.86 4.63 10.66
C ILE A 124 7.33 4.92 10.38
N SER A 125 8.22 4.01 10.77
CA SER A 125 9.64 4.09 10.43
C SER A 125 10.02 3.23 9.23
N PHE A 126 11.01 3.68 8.49
CA PHE A 126 11.64 2.96 7.40
C PHE A 126 13.08 3.46 7.20
N SER A 127 13.84 2.81 6.33
CA SER A 127 15.25 3.14 6.10
C SER A 127 15.46 4.58 5.66
N SER A 128 16.38 5.29 6.31
CA SER A 128 16.72 6.70 6.01
C SER A 128 17.25 6.93 4.59
N LYS A 129 17.67 5.88 3.88
CA LYS A 129 18.05 5.98 2.46
C LYS A 129 16.95 6.55 1.57
N PHE A 130 15.70 6.55 2.04
CA PHE A 130 14.53 7.09 1.34
C PHE A 130 14.15 8.51 1.75
N ARG A 131 14.93 9.16 2.61
CA ARG A 131 14.65 10.51 3.14
C ARG A 131 14.36 11.56 2.06
N ASP A 132 15.05 11.50 0.92
CA ASP A 132 14.89 12.47 -0.17
C ASP A 132 13.56 12.33 -0.93
N PHE A 133 12.79 11.26 -0.68
CA PHE A 133 11.50 11.02 -1.34
C PHE A 133 10.29 11.45 -0.51
N ILE A 134 10.51 11.98 0.71
CA ILE A 134 9.45 12.45 1.58
C ILE A 134 9.59 13.95 1.83
N ILE A 135 8.43 14.63 1.92
CA ILE A 135 8.35 16.03 2.31
C ILE A 135 7.15 16.21 3.25
N LYS A 136 7.25 17.16 4.18
CA LYS A 136 6.12 17.53 5.03
C LYS A 136 5.00 18.08 4.15
N ILE A 137 3.76 17.67 4.38
CA ILE A 137 2.57 17.97 3.55
C ILE A 137 2.68 17.37 2.12
N GLY A 138 3.59 16.41 1.91
CA GLY A 138 3.68 15.63 0.67
C GLY A 138 2.74 14.43 0.66
N SER A 139 2.46 13.92 -0.54
CA SER A 139 1.73 12.68 -0.74
C SER A 139 2.62 11.45 -0.50
N ILE A 140 2.02 10.41 0.08
CA ILE A 140 2.62 9.09 0.24
C ILE A 140 1.54 8.03 0.13
N SER A 141 1.87 6.85 -0.41
CA SER A 141 0.98 5.69 -0.41
C SER A 141 1.43 4.71 0.68
N VAL A 142 0.53 4.40 1.62
CA VAL A 142 0.76 3.39 2.67
C VAL A 142 -0.30 2.30 2.56
N ASP A 143 0.12 1.06 2.30
CA ASP A 143 -0.75 -0.06 1.93
C ASP A 143 -1.78 0.30 0.84
N GLY A 144 -1.35 1.12 -0.13
CA GLY A 144 -2.20 1.57 -1.23
C GLY A 144 -3.17 2.70 -0.85
N VAL A 145 -3.09 3.26 0.36
CA VAL A 145 -3.88 4.42 0.76
C VAL A 145 -3.07 5.69 0.51
N SER A 146 -3.62 6.60 -0.30
CA SER A 146 -3.08 7.95 -0.53
C SER A 146 -3.28 8.80 0.71
N LEU A 147 -2.17 9.25 1.30
CA LEU A 147 -2.13 10.00 2.54
C LEU A 147 -1.22 11.22 2.44
N THR A 148 -1.33 12.11 3.42
CA THR A 148 -0.47 13.27 3.57
C THR A 148 0.46 13.08 4.76
N ILE A 149 1.76 13.31 4.55
CA ILE A 149 2.75 13.29 5.62
C ILE A 149 2.54 14.52 6.51
N ALA A 150 2.08 14.31 7.74
CA ALA A 150 1.82 15.38 8.70
C ALA A 150 3.13 15.89 9.31
N GLU A 151 4.00 14.96 9.71
CA GLU A 151 5.30 15.25 10.33
C GLU A 151 6.36 14.25 9.86
N ILE A 152 7.61 14.69 9.89
CA ILE A 152 8.80 13.86 9.67
C ILE A 152 9.65 14.09 10.92
N THR A 153 9.99 13.03 11.63
CA THR A 153 10.81 13.11 12.85
C THR A 153 12.30 13.18 12.49
N GLU A 154 13.13 13.44 13.49
CA GLU A 154 14.58 13.37 13.30
C GLU A 154 15.01 11.93 13.00
N GLU A 155 16.02 11.82 12.16
CA GLU A 155 16.61 10.54 11.80
C GLU A 155 17.31 9.92 13.01
N THR A 156 17.07 8.63 13.23
CA THR A 156 17.68 7.83 14.30
C THR A 156 18.43 6.64 13.70
N ASP A 157 19.11 5.88 14.55
CA ASP A 157 19.76 4.63 14.13
C ASP A 157 18.76 3.58 13.60
N GLU A 158 17.47 3.71 13.95
CA GLU A 158 16.39 2.83 13.49
C GLU A 158 15.80 3.26 12.14
N GLY A 159 16.19 4.44 11.64
CA GLY A 159 15.76 4.97 10.36
C GLY A 159 15.15 6.37 10.46
N ILE A 160 14.28 6.68 9.51
CA ILE A 160 13.46 7.90 9.53
C ILE A 160 12.01 7.52 9.80
N GLU A 161 11.31 8.33 10.59
CA GLU A 161 9.90 8.11 10.91
C GLU A 161 9.04 9.25 10.39
N ILE A 162 7.87 8.88 9.89
CA ILE A 162 6.82 9.81 9.47
C ILE A 162 5.59 9.64 10.35
N LYS A 163 4.83 10.73 10.49
CA LYS A 163 3.47 10.70 11.02
C LYS A 163 2.48 10.94 9.89
N ILE A 164 1.49 10.06 9.79
CA ILE A 164 0.29 10.25 8.96
C ILE A 164 -0.94 10.38 9.87
N ALA A 165 -1.91 11.18 9.45
CA ALA A 165 -3.20 11.30 10.14
C ALA A 165 -4.29 10.66 9.27
N VAL A 166 -4.98 9.68 9.83
CA VAL A 166 -6.03 8.91 9.17
C VAL A 166 -7.38 9.34 9.74
N ILE A 167 -8.20 9.96 8.89
CA ILE A 167 -9.54 10.41 9.27
C ILE A 167 -10.46 9.22 9.57
N PRO A 168 -11.53 9.39 10.38
CA PRO A 168 -12.43 8.30 10.73
C PRO A 168 -12.96 7.50 9.53
N HIS A 169 -13.31 8.20 8.44
CA HIS A 169 -13.83 7.53 7.24
C HIS A 169 -12.80 6.57 6.62
N THR A 170 -11.56 7.02 6.42
CA THR A 170 -10.48 6.18 5.87
C THR A 170 -10.17 5.02 6.81
N TYR A 171 -10.08 5.26 8.11
CA TYR A 171 -9.81 4.21 9.09
C TYR A 171 -10.86 3.10 9.03
N GLN A 172 -12.15 3.45 8.98
CA GLN A 172 -13.25 2.47 8.95
C GLN A 172 -13.36 1.68 7.64
N ASN A 173 -12.98 2.29 6.51
CA ASN A 173 -13.15 1.72 5.17
C ASN A 173 -11.87 1.09 4.59
N THR A 174 -10.79 1.04 5.36
CA THR A 174 -9.52 0.42 4.94
C THR A 174 -9.06 -0.63 5.96
N ALA A 175 -8.01 -1.36 5.63
CA ALA A 175 -7.35 -2.32 6.50
C ALA A 175 -6.67 -1.66 7.71
N PHE A 176 -6.55 -0.32 7.75
CA PHE A 176 -5.96 0.41 8.87
C PHE A 176 -6.62 0.11 10.22
N LYS A 177 -7.93 -0.19 10.25
CA LYS A 177 -8.63 -0.61 11.48
C LYS A 177 -8.19 -1.97 12.04
N HIS A 178 -7.43 -2.73 11.28
CA HIS A 178 -6.89 -4.03 11.69
C HIS A 178 -5.40 -3.97 12.00
N LEU A 179 -4.72 -2.87 11.68
CA LEU A 179 -3.30 -2.67 11.95
C LEU A 179 -3.06 -2.36 13.43
N LYS A 180 -1.93 -2.82 13.95
CA LYS A 180 -1.45 -2.57 15.31
C LYS A 180 0.02 -2.18 15.31
N GLU A 181 0.50 -1.71 16.45
CA GLU A 181 1.93 -1.48 16.66
C GLU A 181 2.72 -2.77 16.42
N GLY A 182 3.83 -2.63 15.70
CA GLY A 182 4.69 -3.71 15.26
C GLY A 182 4.40 -4.25 13.87
N ASP A 183 3.23 -3.97 13.28
CA ASP A 183 2.88 -4.46 11.94
C ASP A 183 3.70 -3.77 10.84
N THR A 184 3.87 -4.50 9.73
CA THR A 184 4.58 -4.07 8.52
C THR A 184 3.60 -3.53 7.47
N VAL A 185 3.88 -2.34 6.94
CA VAL A 185 3.09 -1.71 5.87
C VAL A 185 3.93 -1.50 4.61
N ASN A 186 3.29 -1.56 3.45
CA ASN A 186 3.91 -1.22 2.17
C ASN A 186 3.97 0.30 2.00
N ILE A 187 5.08 0.81 1.49
CA ILE A 187 5.27 2.24 1.21
C ILE A 187 5.64 2.42 -0.26
N GLU A 188 4.87 3.26 -0.95
CA GLU A 188 5.23 3.81 -2.25
C GLU A 188 5.34 5.33 -2.13
N PHE A 189 6.50 5.88 -2.52
CA PHE A 189 6.75 7.31 -2.55
C PHE A 189 6.22 7.94 -3.84
N ASP A 190 5.88 9.23 -3.77
CA ASP A 190 5.41 9.97 -4.94
C ASP A 190 6.44 9.91 -6.09
N MET A 191 5.96 9.43 -7.23
CA MET A 191 6.74 9.29 -8.46
C MET A 191 7.40 10.61 -8.90
N MET A 192 6.75 11.76 -8.64
CA MET A 192 7.31 13.07 -8.96
C MET A 192 8.62 13.32 -8.20
N GLY A 193 8.67 12.98 -6.90
CA GLY A 193 9.88 13.09 -6.08
C GLY A 193 11.03 12.26 -6.64
N LYS A 194 10.73 11.04 -7.10
CA LYS A 194 11.74 10.14 -7.70
C LYS A 194 12.35 10.70 -8.97
N TYR A 195 11.53 11.25 -9.87
CA TYR A 195 12.04 11.88 -11.10
C TYR A 195 12.85 13.13 -10.82
N ILE A 196 12.40 13.98 -9.90
CA ILE A 196 13.13 15.19 -9.50
C ILE A 196 14.51 14.82 -8.96
N LYS A 197 14.59 13.88 -8.00
CA LYS A 197 15.87 13.40 -7.43
C LYS A 197 16.81 12.90 -8.53
N ARG A 198 16.32 12.04 -9.43
CA ARG A 198 17.12 11.51 -10.56
C ARG A 198 17.65 12.61 -11.47
N ILE A 199 16.86 13.67 -11.73
CA ILE A 199 17.32 14.80 -12.57
C ILE A 199 18.45 15.55 -11.87
N PHE A 200 18.30 15.87 -10.58
CA PHE A 200 19.33 16.57 -9.82
C PHE A 200 20.64 15.76 -9.71
N GLU A 201 20.56 14.45 -9.47
CA GLU A 201 21.75 13.57 -9.43
C GLU A 201 22.52 13.53 -10.75
N ASN A 202 21.84 13.69 -11.89
CA ASN A 202 22.50 13.67 -13.21
C ASN A 202 23.02 15.04 -13.66
N ASN A 203 22.47 16.14 -13.12
CA ASN A 203 22.88 17.51 -13.47
C ASN A 203 24.00 18.07 -12.60
N ILE A 204 24.42 17.36 -11.54
CA ILE A 204 25.58 17.71 -10.69
C ILE A 204 26.88 17.02 -11.19
N LYS A 205 26.93 16.65 -12.48
CA LYS A 205 28.17 16.15 -13.11
C LYS A 205 28.98 17.24 -13.78
#